data_AF-A0A3C1ENM8-F1
#
_entry.id   AF-A0A3C1ENM8-F1
#
_cell.length_a   1.000
_cell.length_b   1.000
_cell.length_c   1.000
_cell.angle_alpha   90.00
_cell.angle_beta   90.00
_cell.angle_gamma   90.00
#
_symmetry.space_group_name_H-M   'P 1'
#
loop_
_entity.id
_entity.type
_entity.pdbx_description
1 polymer ?
#
loop_
_entity_poly.entity_id
_entity_poly.type
_entity_poly.pdbx_seq_one_letter_code
_entity_poly.pdbx_strand_id
1 'polypeptide(L)'
;MVQPGLRHGLGPSGFRQLLALGHGRLARHRAQETRLAQAAELRGRGSVLKIQISEDFRESRAVIKVIGVGGAGGNAVNRMSEAGLQGVELIAANSDAQDLRRSLAEVRIQIGETLTKGLGVGGDPAKGRAAALESEEQLREVLTGADMVFVTSGMGGGTGTGGAPVAARLAKELGALTVGVVTRPFRFEGLLRENLAEAGIQELRKSVDTLLVIPNDRLFDVVENTTPSEEAFKRADDVLRKAVQSISDVITTPGTINMDLNDLRAIMKDAGEAIIGLGEAAGANRALRAAKEAVTSPLLENVNITGAKGLIVNVTGRKSTLTLSELDEVMGHIGAQVSPEAKVKMGKAYDESLGEAIRITVIATGFPPQRGGRGLLRAGLRSGLLAARYMPPGAGPRPEARPPGMVATHEDWVKPAFLRLKTRKLK
;
A
#
# COMPACT_ATOMS: atom_id res chain seq x y z
N MET A 1 -29.07 101.75 0.01
CA MET A 1 -29.24 102.74 1.10
C MET A 1 -27.97 102.76 1.94
N VAL A 2 -27.50 103.96 2.27
CA VAL A 2 -26.14 104.30 2.74
C VAL A 2 -26.16 104.58 4.25
N GLN A 3 -25.21 103.97 4.99
CA GLN A 3 -24.58 104.37 6.28
C GLN A 3 -25.43 104.48 7.59
N PRO A 4 -24.83 104.62 8.80
CA PRO A 4 -23.45 104.32 9.30
C PRO A 4 -23.38 103.72 10.75
N GLY A 5 -22.17 103.36 11.21
CA GLY A 5 -21.81 103.26 12.65
C GLY A 5 -21.74 101.82 13.19
N LEU A 6 -20.78 101.40 14.03
CA LEU A 6 -19.82 102.12 14.85
C LEU A 6 -18.41 101.55 14.69
N ARG A 7 -17.47 102.47 14.62
CA ARG A 7 -16.07 102.28 14.99
C ARG A 7 -16.00 102.05 16.51
N HIS A 8 -15.38 100.95 16.94
CA HIS A 8 -14.45 101.00 18.07
C HIS A 8 -13.26 100.09 17.78
N GLY A 9 -12.07 100.67 17.93
CA GLY A 9 -10.81 100.10 17.48
C GLY A 9 -10.35 98.92 18.32
N LEU A 10 -9.90 97.87 17.65
CA LEU A 10 -8.93 96.94 18.21
C LEU A 10 -7.57 97.63 18.18
N GLY A 11 -7.00 97.89 19.36
CA GLY A 11 -5.64 98.38 19.50
C GLY A 11 -4.60 97.42 18.87
N PRO A 12 -3.34 97.86 18.72
CA PRO A 12 -2.28 97.10 18.04
C PRO A 12 -2.01 95.68 18.61
N SER A 13 -2.50 95.36 19.80
CA SER A 13 -2.49 94.03 20.40
C SER A 13 -3.57 93.08 19.86
N GLY A 14 -4.75 93.58 19.49
CA GLY A 14 -5.85 92.77 18.95
C GLY A 14 -5.62 92.32 17.50
N PHE A 15 -4.91 93.13 16.71
CA PHE A 15 -4.54 92.79 15.33
C PHE A 15 -3.46 91.69 15.26
N ARG A 16 -2.53 91.65 16.24
CA ARG A 16 -1.51 90.60 16.34
C ARG A 16 -2.10 89.25 16.77
N GLN A 17 -3.14 89.24 17.61
CA GLN A 17 -3.82 88.00 18.04
C GLN A 17 -4.62 87.33 16.91
N LEU A 18 -5.27 88.12 16.04
CA LEU A 18 -6.01 87.58 14.89
C LEU A 18 -5.06 87.03 13.79
N LEU A 19 -3.92 87.68 13.57
CA LEU A 19 -2.88 87.18 12.65
C LEU A 19 -2.20 85.90 13.16
N ALA A 20 -2.01 85.74 14.48
CA ALA A 20 -1.45 84.52 15.07
C ALA A 20 -2.42 83.31 14.98
N LEU A 21 -3.73 83.55 15.14
CA LEU A 21 -4.77 82.53 14.98
C LEU A 21 -4.99 82.11 13.52
N GLY A 22 -4.83 83.04 12.56
CA GLY A 22 -4.86 82.77 11.12
C GLY A 22 -3.68 81.93 10.63
N HIS A 23 -2.46 82.27 11.04
CA HIS A 23 -1.26 81.50 10.68
C HIS A 23 -1.24 80.10 11.29
N GLY A 24 -1.75 79.94 12.52
CA GLY A 24 -1.87 78.63 13.17
C GLY A 24 -2.93 77.70 12.56
N ARG A 25 -3.98 78.25 11.90
CA ARG A 25 -4.97 77.46 11.13
C ARG A 25 -4.44 77.10 9.74
N LEU A 26 -3.76 78.03 9.06
CA LEU A 26 -3.14 77.76 7.75
C LEU A 26 -1.97 76.77 7.84
N ALA A 27 -1.14 76.83 8.89
CA ALA A 27 -0.07 75.87 9.12
C ALA A 27 -0.61 74.48 9.48
N ARG A 28 -1.71 74.40 10.24
CA ARG A 28 -2.40 73.13 10.54
C ARG A 28 -3.10 72.55 9.32
N HIS A 29 -3.74 73.38 8.48
CA HIS A 29 -4.36 72.94 7.23
C HIS A 29 -3.31 72.46 6.23
N ARG A 30 -2.20 73.18 6.07
CA ARG A 30 -1.07 72.74 5.23
C ARG A 30 -0.40 71.48 5.78
N ALA A 31 -0.20 71.35 7.08
CA ALA A 31 0.36 70.13 7.67
C ALA A 31 -0.60 68.93 7.55
N GLN A 32 -1.91 69.17 7.61
CA GLN A 32 -2.94 68.16 7.42
C GLN A 32 -3.09 67.77 5.93
N GLU A 33 -3.00 68.73 5.00
CA GLU A 33 -2.90 68.48 3.56
C GLU A 33 -1.61 67.77 3.18
N THR A 34 -0.47 68.12 3.79
CA THR A 34 0.82 67.44 3.55
C THR A 34 0.80 66.03 4.13
N ARG A 35 0.16 65.81 5.28
CA ARG A 35 -0.06 64.47 5.85
C ARG A 35 -1.08 63.64 5.07
N LEU A 36 -2.14 64.26 4.54
CA LEU A 36 -3.11 63.59 3.67
C LEU A 36 -2.50 63.30 2.29
N ALA A 37 -1.64 64.17 1.77
CA ALA A 37 -0.86 63.97 0.55
C ALA A 37 0.20 62.89 0.73
N GLN A 38 0.94 62.87 1.86
CA GLN A 38 1.87 61.79 2.19
C GLN A 38 1.14 60.47 2.51
N ALA A 39 -0.03 60.50 3.13
CA ALA A 39 -0.87 59.32 3.33
C ALA A 39 -1.49 58.83 2.00
N ALA A 40 -1.78 59.72 1.05
CA ALA A 40 -2.19 59.39 -0.31
C ALA A 40 -1.00 58.85 -1.15
N GLU A 41 0.21 59.36 -0.95
CA GLU A 41 1.46 58.85 -1.55
C GLU A 41 1.86 57.50 -0.95
N LEU A 42 1.60 57.26 0.35
CA LEU A 42 1.77 55.96 1.01
C LEU A 42 0.64 54.98 0.67
N ARG A 43 -0.56 55.45 0.32
CA ARG A 43 -1.63 54.63 -0.30
C ARG A 43 -1.35 54.34 -1.78
N GLY A 44 -0.67 55.24 -2.49
CA GLY A 44 -0.18 55.04 -3.86
C GLY A 44 1.10 54.19 -3.94
N ARG A 45 1.85 54.14 -2.84
CA ARG A 45 2.91 53.16 -2.54
C ARG A 45 2.41 52.04 -1.63
N GLY A 46 1.12 51.75 -1.67
CA GLY A 46 0.70 50.38 -1.44
C GLY A 46 1.44 49.58 -2.49
N SER A 47 2.51 48.88 -2.10
CA SER A 47 2.91 47.68 -2.82
C SER A 47 1.68 46.80 -2.77
N VAL A 48 0.78 46.99 -3.72
CA VAL A 48 -0.16 45.97 -4.12
C VAL A 48 0.80 44.84 -4.42
N LEU A 49 0.87 43.88 -3.49
CA LEU A 49 1.42 42.57 -3.78
C LEU A 49 0.60 42.15 -5.00
N LYS A 50 1.14 42.42 -6.19
CA LYS A 50 0.73 41.76 -7.41
C LYS A 50 1.17 40.34 -7.15
N ILE A 51 0.33 39.59 -6.46
CA ILE A 51 0.37 38.15 -6.45
C ILE A 51 0.14 37.81 -7.92
N GLN A 52 1.24 37.68 -8.66
CA GLN A 52 1.20 37.01 -9.94
C GLN A 52 0.87 35.57 -9.60
N ILE A 53 -0.41 35.26 -9.71
CA ILE A 53 -0.87 33.89 -9.78
C ILE A 53 -0.25 33.37 -11.07
N SER A 54 0.86 32.62 -10.96
CA SER A 54 1.43 31.94 -12.11
C SER A 54 0.33 31.03 -12.68
N GLU A 55 -0.04 31.22 -13.94
CA GLU A 55 -0.95 30.28 -14.63
C GLU A 55 -0.32 28.87 -14.72
N ASP A 56 0.98 28.76 -14.46
CA ASP A 56 1.74 27.53 -14.31
C ASP A 56 1.65 26.91 -12.90
N PHE A 57 0.47 26.86 -12.28
CA PHE A 57 0.27 25.84 -11.25
C PHE A 57 0.27 24.50 -11.96
N ARG A 58 1.45 23.89 -12.12
CA ARG A 58 1.53 22.46 -12.39
C ARG A 58 0.81 21.80 -11.22
N GLU A 59 -0.41 21.31 -11.44
CA GLU A 59 -0.99 20.25 -10.63
C GLU A 59 0.00 19.08 -10.74
N SER A 60 1.01 19.04 -9.87
CA SER A 60 1.93 17.91 -9.79
C SER A 60 1.14 16.77 -9.16
N ARG A 61 0.36 16.07 -9.99
CA ARG A 61 -0.26 14.81 -9.60
C ARG A 61 0.87 13.86 -9.24
N ALA A 62 0.73 13.19 -8.10
CA ALA A 62 1.70 12.20 -7.66
C ALA A 62 1.90 11.16 -8.77
N VAL A 63 3.15 10.90 -9.12
CA VAL A 63 3.51 9.86 -10.09
C VAL A 63 3.49 8.51 -9.37
N ILE A 64 2.47 7.72 -9.67
CA ILE A 64 2.29 6.38 -9.09
C ILE A 64 2.68 5.34 -10.13
N LYS A 65 3.56 4.40 -9.76
CA LYS A 65 3.92 3.27 -10.60
C LYS A 65 3.56 1.96 -9.93
N VAL A 66 3.13 0.96 -10.71
CA VAL A 66 2.87 -0.40 -10.22
C VAL A 66 3.77 -1.35 -10.99
N ILE A 67 4.68 -2.02 -10.29
CA ILE A 67 5.55 -3.03 -10.86
C ILE A 67 5.13 -4.44 -10.41
N GLY A 68 4.69 -5.24 -11.39
CA GLY A 68 4.40 -6.66 -11.22
C GLY A 68 5.63 -7.51 -11.50
N VAL A 69 6.12 -8.23 -10.48
CA VAL A 69 7.32 -9.06 -10.60
C VAL A 69 6.98 -10.55 -10.67
N GLY A 70 7.48 -11.22 -11.71
CA GLY A 70 7.18 -12.62 -12.01
C GLY A 70 5.75 -12.85 -12.52
N GLY A 71 5.36 -14.12 -12.68
CA GLY A 71 4.08 -14.46 -13.33
C GLY A 71 2.83 -13.95 -12.61
N ALA A 72 2.73 -14.19 -11.30
CA ALA A 72 1.57 -13.71 -10.53
C ALA A 72 1.51 -12.17 -10.46
N GLY A 73 2.65 -11.50 -10.32
CA GLY A 73 2.71 -10.03 -10.39
C GLY A 73 2.29 -9.50 -11.76
N GLY A 74 2.77 -10.14 -12.84
CA GLY A 74 2.38 -9.83 -14.21
C GLY A 74 0.89 -10.05 -14.47
N ASN A 75 0.30 -11.13 -13.95
CA ASN A 75 -1.14 -11.36 -14.01
C ASN A 75 -1.93 -10.26 -13.29
N ALA A 76 -1.52 -9.88 -12.09
CA ALA A 76 -2.15 -8.79 -11.34
C ALA A 76 -2.11 -7.46 -12.13
N VAL A 77 -0.97 -7.15 -12.76
CA VAL A 77 -0.83 -5.97 -13.63
C VAL A 77 -1.75 -6.06 -14.85
N ASN A 78 -1.86 -7.22 -15.50
CA ASN A 78 -2.78 -7.41 -16.61
C ASN A 78 -4.23 -7.16 -16.17
N ARG A 79 -4.63 -7.64 -14.99
CA ARG A 79 -5.96 -7.39 -14.42
C ARG A 79 -6.20 -5.92 -14.13
N MET A 80 -5.18 -5.19 -13.66
CA MET A 80 -5.27 -3.73 -13.46
C MET A 80 -5.48 -3.00 -14.79
N SER A 81 -4.77 -3.41 -15.83
CA SER A 81 -4.92 -2.88 -17.18
C SER A 81 -6.33 -3.16 -17.74
N GLU A 82 -6.81 -4.40 -17.65
CA GLU A 82 -8.16 -4.81 -18.08
C GLU A 82 -9.28 -4.05 -17.35
N ALA A 83 -9.10 -3.82 -16.05
CA ALA A 83 -10.04 -3.05 -15.23
C ALA A 83 -9.97 -1.53 -15.51
N GLY A 84 -9.02 -1.09 -16.32
CA GLY A 84 -8.85 0.32 -16.67
C GLY A 84 -8.40 1.20 -15.50
N LEU A 85 -7.58 0.67 -14.58
CA LEU A 85 -7.03 1.44 -13.46
C LEU A 85 -6.32 2.71 -13.99
N GLN A 86 -6.83 3.88 -13.58
CA GLN A 86 -6.35 5.18 -14.06
C GLN A 86 -5.33 5.81 -13.10
N GLY A 87 -4.46 6.67 -13.62
CA GLY A 87 -3.55 7.48 -12.81
C GLY A 87 -2.36 6.71 -12.23
N VAL A 88 -2.06 5.53 -12.79
CA VAL A 88 -0.86 4.75 -12.46
C VAL A 88 -0.18 4.29 -13.74
N GLU A 89 1.14 4.17 -13.71
CA GLU A 89 1.93 3.55 -14.78
C GLU A 89 2.12 2.06 -14.48
N LEU A 90 1.72 1.19 -15.41
CA LEU A 90 1.78 -0.26 -15.24
C LEU A 90 3.06 -0.86 -15.84
N ILE A 91 3.84 -1.54 -15.01
CA ILE A 91 5.14 -2.14 -15.35
C ILE A 91 5.09 -3.65 -15.06
N ALA A 92 5.50 -4.48 -16.01
CA ALA A 92 5.71 -5.91 -15.80
C ALA A 92 7.20 -6.26 -15.89
N ALA A 93 7.73 -6.96 -14.89
CA ALA A 93 9.11 -7.43 -14.84
C ALA A 93 9.14 -8.96 -14.66
N ASN A 94 9.67 -9.69 -15.65
CA ASN A 94 9.70 -11.15 -15.59
C ASN A 94 10.94 -11.73 -16.26
N SER A 95 11.44 -12.85 -15.73
CA SER A 95 12.53 -13.63 -16.35
C SER A 95 12.04 -14.58 -17.44
N ASP A 96 10.74 -14.86 -17.47
CA ASP A 96 10.10 -15.64 -18.53
C ASP A 96 9.65 -14.70 -19.65
N ALA A 97 10.31 -14.82 -20.81
CA ALA A 97 10.04 -13.98 -21.97
C ALA A 97 8.71 -14.33 -22.65
N GLN A 98 8.26 -15.59 -22.56
CA GLN A 98 6.98 -16.00 -23.14
C GLN A 98 5.82 -15.40 -22.38
N ASP A 99 5.90 -15.43 -21.05
CA ASP A 99 4.90 -14.82 -20.19
C ASP A 99 4.85 -13.30 -20.39
N LEU A 100 6.02 -12.65 -20.41
CA LEU A 100 6.13 -11.20 -20.57
C LEU A 100 5.54 -10.69 -21.90
N ARG A 101 5.68 -11.43 -23.00
CA ARG A 101 5.09 -11.08 -24.31
C ARG A 101 3.57 -10.99 -24.28
N ARG A 102 2.90 -11.69 -23.36
CA ARG A 102 1.44 -11.67 -23.20
C ARG A 102 0.98 -10.57 -22.25
N SER A 103 1.91 -9.86 -21.59
CA SER A 103 1.55 -8.81 -20.64
C SER A 103 0.88 -7.64 -21.33
N LEU A 104 -0.14 -7.08 -20.66
CA LEU A 104 -0.87 -5.88 -21.05
C LEU A 104 -0.26 -4.60 -20.44
N ALA A 105 0.84 -4.73 -19.68
CA ALA A 105 1.55 -3.59 -19.10
C ALA A 105 2.05 -2.62 -20.18
N GLU A 106 2.10 -1.33 -19.85
CA GLU A 106 2.66 -0.28 -20.71
C GLU A 106 4.16 -0.51 -20.91
N VAL A 107 4.84 -0.83 -19.81
CA VAL A 107 6.28 -1.10 -19.77
C VAL A 107 6.53 -2.56 -19.43
N ARG A 108 7.43 -3.22 -20.17
CA ARG A 108 7.79 -4.63 -20.00
C ARG A 108 9.30 -4.76 -19.90
N ILE A 109 9.78 -5.44 -18.85
CA ILE A 109 11.21 -5.63 -18.59
C ILE A 109 11.48 -7.12 -18.47
N GLN A 110 12.32 -7.63 -19.36
CA GLN A 110 12.85 -8.97 -19.22
C GLN A 110 14.05 -8.92 -18.28
N ILE A 111 13.93 -9.53 -17.10
CA ILE A 111 15.02 -9.56 -16.12
C ILE A 111 15.88 -10.81 -16.25
N GLY A 112 17.19 -10.66 -16.12
CA GLY A 112 18.15 -11.77 -16.22
C GLY A 112 18.17 -12.43 -17.59
N GLU A 113 18.24 -11.63 -18.64
CA GLU A 113 18.27 -12.09 -20.03
C GLU A 113 19.44 -13.06 -20.27
N THR A 114 20.63 -12.74 -19.76
CA THR A 114 21.82 -13.58 -19.91
C THR A 114 21.72 -14.83 -19.04
N LEU A 115 21.29 -14.67 -17.79
CA LEU A 115 21.20 -15.77 -16.82
C LEU A 115 20.17 -16.83 -17.20
N THR A 116 19.00 -16.41 -17.67
CA THR A 116 17.83 -17.28 -17.86
C THR A 116 17.56 -17.62 -19.32
N LYS A 117 18.12 -16.83 -20.26
CA LYS A 117 17.84 -16.93 -21.70
C LYS A 117 16.34 -16.85 -22.01
N GLY A 118 15.58 -16.14 -21.16
CA GLY A 118 14.13 -15.95 -21.29
C GLY A 118 13.28 -17.16 -20.89
N LEU A 119 13.86 -18.20 -20.27
CA LEU A 119 13.15 -19.43 -19.87
C LEU A 119 12.65 -19.40 -18.42
N GLY A 120 12.83 -18.28 -17.71
CA GLY A 120 12.55 -18.17 -16.29
C GLY A 120 13.60 -18.85 -15.41
N VAL A 121 13.32 -18.89 -14.10
CA VAL A 121 14.28 -19.33 -13.07
C VAL A 121 13.96 -20.69 -12.45
N GLY A 122 12.92 -21.38 -12.95
CA GLY A 122 12.56 -22.74 -12.49
C GLY A 122 12.16 -22.84 -11.02
N GLY A 123 11.54 -21.79 -10.47
CA GLY A 123 11.10 -21.76 -9.07
C GLY A 123 12.18 -21.43 -8.04
N ASP A 124 13.41 -21.14 -8.47
CA ASP A 124 14.54 -20.81 -7.59
C ASP A 124 14.59 -19.29 -7.26
N PRO A 125 14.36 -18.87 -6.00
CA PRO A 125 14.41 -17.47 -5.63
C PRO A 125 15.80 -16.84 -5.70
N ALA A 126 16.88 -17.61 -5.49
CA ALA A 126 18.24 -17.08 -5.56
C ALA A 126 18.57 -16.69 -7.00
N LYS A 127 18.18 -17.51 -7.98
CA LYS A 127 18.25 -17.15 -9.40
C LYS A 127 17.32 -15.99 -9.74
N GLY A 128 16.11 -15.95 -9.18
CA GLY A 128 15.20 -14.80 -9.34
C GLY A 128 15.82 -13.48 -8.89
N ARG A 129 16.51 -13.49 -7.74
CA ARG A 129 17.26 -12.34 -7.22
C ARG A 129 18.43 -11.97 -8.14
N ALA A 130 19.23 -12.96 -8.58
CA ALA A 130 20.34 -12.72 -9.48
C ALA A 130 19.89 -12.12 -10.83
N ALA A 131 18.76 -12.60 -11.37
CA ALA A 131 18.15 -12.05 -12.58
C ALA A 131 17.73 -10.58 -12.41
N ALA A 132 17.13 -10.23 -11.27
CA ALA A 132 16.76 -8.84 -11.00
C ALA A 132 17.97 -7.92 -10.78
N LEU A 133 19.05 -8.43 -10.18
CA LEU A 133 20.30 -7.69 -10.00
C LEU A 133 21.05 -7.48 -11.33
N GLU A 134 21.03 -8.47 -12.24
CA GLU A 134 21.57 -8.33 -13.60
C GLU A 134 20.92 -7.16 -14.34
N SER A 135 19.62 -6.96 -14.14
CA SER A 135 18.80 -5.92 -14.79
C SER A 135 18.55 -4.70 -13.90
N GLU A 136 19.43 -4.43 -12.92
CA GLU A 136 19.23 -3.36 -11.93
C GLU A 136 19.15 -1.95 -12.57
N GLU A 137 19.93 -1.69 -13.61
CA GLU A 137 19.92 -0.41 -14.33
C GLU A 137 18.56 -0.16 -15.01
N GLN A 138 18.05 -1.16 -15.72
CA GLN A 138 16.73 -1.09 -16.38
C GLN A 138 15.61 -0.89 -15.37
N LEU A 139 15.67 -1.58 -14.22
CA LEU A 139 14.71 -1.40 -13.14
C LEU A 139 14.78 0.01 -12.55
N ARG A 140 15.98 0.57 -12.33
CA ARG A 140 16.12 1.96 -11.86
C ARG A 140 15.55 2.96 -12.84
N GLU A 141 15.81 2.79 -14.13
CA GLU A 141 15.34 3.69 -15.18
C GLU A 141 13.81 3.81 -15.14
N VAL A 142 13.11 2.68 -15.13
CA VAL A 142 11.63 2.70 -15.15
C VAL A 142 11.02 3.16 -13.83
N LEU A 143 11.72 3.00 -12.70
CA LEU A 143 11.24 3.43 -11.39
C LEU A 143 11.55 4.90 -11.10
N THR A 144 12.41 5.54 -11.89
CA THR A 144 12.81 6.93 -11.71
C THR A 144 11.62 7.88 -11.86
N GLY A 145 11.58 8.90 -11.00
CA GLY A 145 10.53 9.92 -10.99
C GLY A 145 9.22 9.49 -10.34
N ALA A 146 9.13 8.27 -9.80
CA ALA A 146 7.96 7.81 -9.06
C ALA A 146 7.92 8.44 -7.65
N ASP A 147 6.78 9.04 -7.31
CA ASP A 147 6.52 9.47 -5.94
C ASP A 147 6.06 8.29 -5.06
N MET A 148 5.42 7.29 -5.67
CA MET A 148 4.95 6.08 -5.00
C MET A 148 5.08 4.88 -5.94
N VAL A 149 5.56 3.75 -5.40
CA VAL A 149 5.71 2.50 -6.15
C VAL A 149 5.01 1.37 -5.41
N PHE A 150 4.09 0.71 -6.10
CA PHE A 150 3.54 -0.57 -5.66
C PHE A 150 4.34 -1.71 -6.26
N VAL A 151 4.87 -2.59 -5.42
CA VAL A 151 5.56 -3.81 -5.85
C VAL A 151 4.63 -4.99 -5.61
N THR A 152 4.11 -5.59 -6.68
CA THR A 152 3.17 -6.71 -6.61
C THR A 152 3.77 -8.01 -7.10
N SER A 153 3.54 -9.10 -6.35
CA SER A 153 4.10 -10.42 -6.66
C SER A 153 3.40 -11.53 -5.88
N GLY A 154 3.35 -12.73 -6.46
CA GLY A 154 3.00 -13.95 -5.75
C GLY A 154 4.24 -14.62 -5.16
N MET A 155 4.24 -14.84 -3.85
CA MET A 155 5.39 -15.39 -3.12
C MET A 155 5.42 -16.91 -3.18
N GLY A 156 6.62 -17.47 -3.08
CA GLY A 156 6.87 -18.92 -3.13
C GLY A 156 7.29 -19.44 -4.51
N GLY A 157 7.18 -18.64 -5.56
CA GLY A 157 7.86 -18.90 -6.84
C GLY A 157 9.34 -18.50 -6.82
N GLY A 158 10.00 -18.48 -7.98
CA GLY A 158 11.40 -18.02 -8.08
C GLY A 158 11.52 -16.52 -8.35
N THR A 159 11.04 -16.07 -9.51
CA THR A 159 11.20 -14.68 -9.99
C THR A 159 10.58 -13.66 -9.05
N GLY A 160 9.32 -13.86 -8.66
CA GLY A 160 8.62 -12.95 -7.74
C GLY A 160 9.29 -12.87 -6.37
N THR A 161 9.51 -14.02 -5.73
CA THR A 161 10.12 -14.14 -4.40
C THR A 161 11.52 -13.52 -4.32
N GLY A 162 12.34 -13.71 -5.36
CA GLY A 162 13.72 -13.20 -5.39
C GLY A 162 13.86 -11.78 -5.95
N GLY A 163 13.04 -11.43 -6.93
CA GLY A 163 13.12 -10.16 -7.66
C GLY A 163 12.33 -9.03 -7.03
N ALA A 164 11.19 -9.30 -6.40
CA ALA A 164 10.37 -8.25 -5.77
C ALA A 164 11.13 -7.45 -4.69
N PRO A 165 11.93 -8.08 -3.79
CA PRO A 165 12.76 -7.32 -2.84
C PRO A 165 13.78 -6.39 -3.52
N VAL A 166 14.33 -6.80 -4.67
CA VAL A 166 15.28 -5.97 -5.42
C VAL A 166 14.57 -4.75 -6.00
N ALA A 167 13.45 -4.94 -6.69
CA ALA A 167 12.66 -3.83 -7.24
C ALA A 167 12.19 -2.85 -6.14
N ALA A 168 11.73 -3.37 -5.00
CA ALA A 168 11.33 -2.58 -3.84
C ALA A 168 12.49 -1.74 -3.28
N ARG A 169 13.66 -2.37 -3.10
CA ARG A 169 14.86 -1.67 -2.62
C ARG A 169 15.23 -0.51 -3.54
N LEU A 170 15.23 -0.72 -4.85
CA LEU A 170 15.55 0.32 -5.83
C LEU A 170 14.54 1.47 -5.79
N ALA A 171 13.23 1.17 -5.71
CA ALA A 171 12.21 2.21 -5.56
C ALA A 171 12.43 3.05 -4.30
N LYS A 172 12.77 2.41 -3.17
CA LYS A 172 13.05 3.08 -1.90
C LYS A 172 14.33 3.92 -1.94
N GLU A 173 15.39 3.41 -2.57
CA GLU A 173 16.65 4.15 -2.84
C GLU A 173 16.40 5.41 -3.68
N LEU A 174 15.44 5.37 -4.60
CA LEU A 174 15.03 6.49 -5.44
C LEU A 174 14.09 7.49 -4.75
N GLY A 175 13.69 7.23 -3.49
CA GLY A 175 12.87 8.13 -2.67
C GLY A 175 11.34 7.94 -2.80
N ALA A 176 10.89 6.95 -3.57
CA ALA A 176 9.48 6.63 -3.69
C ALA A 176 8.93 6.03 -2.39
N LEU A 177 7.70 6.38 -2.02
CA LEU A 177 6.97 5.61 -1.00
C LEU A 177 6.72 4.20 -1.56
N THR A 178 7.35 3.19 -0.98
CA THR A 178 7.37 1.85 -1.54
C THR A 178 6.44 0.92 -0.77
N VAL A 179 5.39 0.45 -1.43
CA VAL A 179 4.38 -0.45 -0.85
C VAL A 179 4.46 -1.82 -1.51
N GLY A 180 4.79 -2.85 -0.75
CA GLY A 180 4.71 -4.23 -1.21
C GLY A 180 3.29 -4.76 -1.05
N VAL A 181 2.73 -5.35 -2.11
CA VAL A 181 1.41 -6.01 -2.07
C VAL A 181 1.59 -7.43 -2.62
N VAL A 182 1.63 -8.42 -1.73
CA VAL A 182 2.04 -9.78 -2.13
C VAL A 182 1.10 -10.85 -1.60
N THR A 183 1.01 -11.97 -2.32
CA THR A 183 0.24 -13.14 -1.88
C THR A 183 1.12 -14.23 -1.30
N ARG A 184 0.61 -14.93 -0.27
CA ARG A 184 1.11 -16.25 0.14
C ARG A 184 0.43 -17.34 -0.70
N PRO A 185 1.13 -18.43 -1.02
CA PRO A 185 0.55 -19.53 -1.80
C PRO A 185 -0.58 -20.22 -1.04
N PHE A 186 -1.42 -20.96 -1.75
CA PHE A 186 -2.41 -21.84 -1.12
C PHE A 186 -1.72 -23.00 -0.39
N ARG A 187 -2.33 -23.49 0.70
CA ARG A 187 -1.81 -24.67 1.42
C ARG A 187 -1.59 -25.89 0.53
N PHE A 188 -2.45 -26.10 -0.47
CA PHE A 188 -2.35 -27.24 -1.38
C PHE A 188 -1.14 -27.18 -2.31
N GLU A 189 -0.49 -26.01 -2.47
CA GLU A 189 0.73 -25.87 -3.26
C GLU A 189 1.97 -26.43 -2.54
N GLY A 190 1.82 -26.77 -1.26
CA GLY A 190 2.80 -27.53 -0.48
C GLY A 190 3.74 -26.69 0.38
N LEU A 191 4.28 -27.34 1.41
CA LEU A 191 5.12 -26.72 2.45
C LEU A 191 6.41 -26.09 1.90
N LEU A 192 6.98 -26.63 0.82
CA LEU A 192 8.16 -26.05 0.19
C LEU A 192 7.86 -24.63 -0.31
N ARG A 193 6.75 -24.45 -1.02
CA ARG A 193 6.34 -23.16 -1.59
C ARG A 193 6.03 -22.15 -0.49
N GLU A 194 5.37 -22.60 0.58
CA GLU A 194 5.08 -21.79 1.76
C GLU A 194 6.37 -21.30 2.45
N ASN A 195 7.35 -22.18 2.65
CA ASN A 195 8.64 -21.80 3.27
C ASN A 195 9.42 -20.80 2.41
N LEU A 196 9.44 -20.97 1.09
CA LEU A 196 10.04 -20.00 0.16
C LEU A 196 9.31 -18.66 0.21
N ALA A 197 7.99 -18.69 0.27
CA ALA A 197 7.17 -17.49 0.36
C ALA A 197 7.48 -16.69 1.64
N GLU A 198 7.52 -17.36 2.79
CA GLU A 198 7.83 -16.70 4.06
C GLU A 198 9.24 -16.11 4.05
N ALA A 199 10.24 -16.85 3.57
CA ALA A 199 11.61 -16.32 3.44
C ALA A 199 11.66 -15.07 2.53
N GLY A 200 10.96 -15.08 1.40
CA GLY A 200 10.88 -13.92 0.50
C GLY A 200 10.13 -12.73 1.13
N ILE A 201 9.05 -12.98 1.87
CA ILE A 201 8.30 -11.94 2.59
C ILE A 201 9.19 -11.27 3.64
N GLN A 202 10.01 -12.06 4.36
CA GLN A 202 10.98 -11.53 5.31
C GLN A 202 12.02 -10.61 4.66
N GLU A 203 12.49 -10.95 3.46
CA GLU A 203 13.43 -10.10 2.72
C GLU A 203 12.75 -8.85 2.15
N LEU A 204 11.54 -9.00 1.59
CA LEU A 204 10.75 -7.90 1.05
C LEU A 204 10.43 -6.87 2.14
N ARG A 205 10.10 -7.31 3.36
CA ARG A 205 9.79 -6.42 4.50
C ARG A 205 10.91 -5.43 4.81
N LYS A 206 12.18 -5.80 4.56
CA LYS A 206 13.34 -4.92 4.77
C LYS A 206 13.48 -3.85 3.67
N SER A 207 12.82 -4.07 2.53
CA SER A 207 13.01 -3.31 1.29
C SER A 207 11.82 -2.40 0.96
N VAL A 208 10.73 -2.46 1.75
CA VAL A 208 9.52 -1.65 1.56
C VAL A 208 9.30 -0.74 2.77
N ASP A 209 8.44 0.27 2.61
CA ASP A 209 7.94 1.09 3.70
C ASP A 209 6.75 0.43 4.39
N THR A 210 5.85 -0.12 3.58
CA THR A 210 4.67 -0.88 4.01
C THR A 210 4.55 -2.17 3.23
N LEU A 211 4.16 -3.25 3.90
CA LEU A 211 3.93 -4.57 3.31
C LEU A 211 2.52 -5.07 3.60
N LEU A 212 1.72 -5.24 2.56
CA LEU A 212 0.44 -5.94 2.61
C LEU A 212 0.64 -7.39 2.16
N VAL A 213 0.41 -8.33 3.07
CA VAL A 213 0.49 -9.77 2.79
C VAL A 213 -0.90 -10.36 2.76
N ILE A 214 -1.24 -11.02 1.65
CA ILE A 214 -2.57 -11.56 1.40
C ILE A 214 -2.48 -13.09 1.37
N PRO A 215 -3.10 -13.82 2.31
CA PRO A 215 -3.11 -15.27 2.27
C PRO A 215 -4.09 -15.77 1.20
N ASN A 216 -3.62 -16.50 0.18
CA ASN A 216 -4.52 -17.06 -0.84
C ASN A 216 -5.59 -17.99 -0.25
N ASP A 217 -5.33 -18.64 0.88
CA ASP A 217 -6.34 -19.45 1.57
C ASP A 217 -7.59 -18.65 1.95
N ARG A 218 -7.50 -17.33 2.11
CA ARG A 218 -8.68 -16.47 2.38
C ARG A 218 -9.66 -16.41 1.23
N LEU A 219 -9.23 -16.82 0.04
CA LEU A 219 -10.14 -16.98 -1.08
C LEU A 219 -11.15 -18.10 -0.82
N PHE A 220 -10.80 -19.14 -0.04
CA PHE A 220 -11.75 -20.18 0.36
C PHE A 220 -12.91 -19.65 1.21
N ASP A 221 -12.73 -18.53 1.91
CA ASP A 221 -13.79 -17.91 2.71
C ASP A 221 -14.84 -17.20 1.82
N VAL A 222 -14.51 -16.95 0.53
CA VAL A 222 -15.34 -16.15 -0.40
C VAL A 222 -15.66 -16.87 -1.73
N VAL A 223 -15.16 -18.09 -1.94
CA VAL A 223 -15.46 -18.93 -3.12
C VAL A 223 -16.30 -20.13 -2.71
N GLU A 224 -17.22 -20.54 -3.59
CA GLU A 224 -17.99 -21.76 -3.38
C GLU A 224 -17.09 -22.99 -3.61
N ASN A 225 -17.38 -24.10 -2.93
CA ASN A 225 -16.62 -25.35 -3.06
C ASN A 225 -16.62 -25.93 -4.49
N THR A 226 -17.55 -25.49 -5.34
CA THR A 226 -17.70 -25.88 -6.75
C THR A 226 -16.88 -25.00 -7.71
N THR A 227 -16.23 -23.95 -7.21
CA THR A 227 -15.45 -23.00 -8.02
C THR A 227 -14.28 -23.71 -8.71
N PRO A 228 -14.14 -23.64 -10.04
CA PRO A 228 -13.00 -24.21 -10.76
C PRO A 228 -11.67 -23.60 -10.29
N SER A 229 -10.60 -24.39 -10.33
CA SER A 229 -9.26 -23.94 -9.87
C SER A 229 -8.76 -22.70 -10.61
N GLU A 230 -8.96 -22.62 -11.92
CA GLU A 230 -8.57 -21.44 -12.72
C GLU A 230 -9.30 -20.18 -12.25
N GLU A 231 -10.59 -20.28 -11.92
CA GLU A 231 -11.35 -19.15 -11.40
C GLU A 231 -10.86 -18.73 -10.00
N ALA A 232 -10.51 -19.70 -9.14
CA ALA A 232 -9.94 -19.41 -7.82
C ALA A 232 -8.60 -18.64 -7.92
N PHE A 233 -7.70 -19.03 -8.83
CA PHE A 233 -6.46 -18.29 -9.09
C PHE A 233 -6.73 -16.90 -9.67
N LYS A 234 -7.71 -16.77 -10.59
CA LYS A 234 -8.13 -15.45 -11.10
C LYS A 234 -8.62 -14.56 -9.97
N ARG A 235 -9.36 -15.08 -8.98
CA ARG A 235 -9.77 -14.31 -7.81
C ARG A 235 -8.59 -13.89 -6.93
N ALA A 236 -7.54 -14.72 -6.83
CA ALA A 236 -6.30 -14.34 -6.12
C ALA A 236 -5.63 -13.11 -6.76
N ASP A 237 -5.48 -13.15 -8.09
CA ASP A 237 -4.93 -12.03 -8.85
C ASP A 237 -5.82 -10.78 -8.72
N ASP A 238 -7.14 -10.98 -8.68
CA ASP A 238 -8.10 -9.89 -8.53
C ASP A 238 -8.06 -9.24 -7.15
N VAL A 239 -7.67 -9.97 -6.10
CA VAL A 239 -7.43 -9.40 -4.77
C VAL A 239 -6.21 -8.48 -4.77
N LEU A 240 -5.11 -8.86 -5.45
CA LEU A 240 -3.94 -7.97 -5.62
C LEU A 240 -4.35 -6.68 -6.34
N ARG A 241 -5.13 -6.80 -7.42
CA ARG A 241 -5.69 -5.66 -8.15
C ARG A 241 -6.51 -4.76 -7.23
N LYS A 242 -7.47 -5.33 -6.49
CA LYS A 242 -8.34 -4.58 -5.56
C LYS A 242 -7.54 -3.85 -4.49
N ALA A 243 -6.52 -4.49 -3.92
CA ALA A 243 -5.67 -3.88 -2.92
C ALA A 243 -4.91 -2.65 -3.46
N VAL A 244 -4.26 -2.78 -4.63
CA VAL A 244 -3.56 -1.66 -5.26
C VAL A 244 -4.55 -0.54 -5.63
N GLN A 245 -5.66 -0.89 -6.29
CA GLN A 245 -6.74 0.03 -6.66
C GLN A 245 -7.25 0.81 -5.44
N SER A 246 -7.54 0.12 -4.34
CA SER A 246 -8.10 0.73 -3.15
C SER A 246 -7.17 1.72 -2.46
N ILE A 247 -5.84 1.57 -2.62
CA ILE A 247 -4.86 2.53 -2.11
C ILE A 247 -4.65 3.66 -3.13
N SER A 248 -4.54 3.33 -4.43
CA SER A 248 -4.36 4.34 -5.48
C SER A 248 -5.56 5.28 -5.56
N ASP A 249 -6.78 4.76 -5.44
CA ASP A 249 -8.02 5.55 -5.51
C ASP A 249 -8.08 6.65 -4.46
N VAL A 250 -7.47 6.44 -3.29
CA VAL A 250 -7.46 7.46 -2.24
C VAL A 250 -6.66 8.69 -2.65
N ILE A 251 -5.72 8.54 -3.58
CA ILE A 251 -4.86 9.61 -4.11
C ILE A 251 -5.42 10.15 -5.43
N THR A 252 -5.80 9.25 -6.34
CA THR A 252 -6.10 9.58 -7.73
C THR A 252 -7.54 10.01 -7.95
N THR A 253 -8.47 9.61 -7.07
CA THR A 253 -9.89 9.93 -7.23
C THR A 253 -10.20 11.33 -6.70
N PRO A 254 -10.80 12.22 -7.51
CA PRO A 254 -11.23 13.52 -7.04
C PRO A 254 -12.31 13.45 -5.94
N GLY A 255 -12.16 14.28 -4.92
CA GLY A 255 -13.04 14.38 -3.77
C GLY A 255 -12.90 15.76 -3.09
N THR A 256 -13.86 16.13 -2.23
CA THR A 256 -13.77 17.41 -1.48
C THR A 256 -12.75 17.36 -0.36
N ILE A 257 -12.48 16.16 0.17
CA ILE A 257 -11.45 15.92 1.20
C ILE A 257 -10.50 14.89 0.59
N ASN A 258 -9.67 15.36 -0.34
CA ASN A 258 -8.64 14.52 -0.93
C ASN A 258 -7.54 14.30 0.10
N MET A 259 -7.17 13.04 0.28
CA MET A 259 -5.98 12.69 1.02
C MET A 259 -4.79 12.83 0.07
N ASP A 260 -3.78 13.59 0.46
CA ASP A 260 -2.60 13.78 -0.38
C ASP A 260 -1.55 12.68 -0.13
N LEU A 261 -0.50 12.67 -0.95
CA LEU A 261 0.59 11.71 -0.77
C LEU A 261 1.35 11.93 0.54
N ASN A 262 1.39 13.14 1.08
CA ASN A 262 2.07 13.41 2.34
C ASN A 262 1.33 12.80 3.52
N ASP A 263 -0.01 12.81 3.51
CA ASP A 263 -0.86 12.14 4.48
C ASP A 263 -0.64 10.63 4.47
N LEU A 264 -0.56 10.02 3.28
CA LEU A 264 -0.20 8.61 3.12
C LEU A 264 1.21 8.33 3.62
N ARG A 265 2.20 9.09 3.18
CA ARG A 265 3.60 8.95 3.65
C ARG A 265 3.68 9.06 5.16
N ALA A 266 2.89 9.93 5.79
CA ALA A 266 2.92 10.12 7.22
C ALA A 266 2.27 8.98 8.03
N ILE A 267 1.65 8.01 7.38
CA ILE A 267 1.10 6.78 7.97
C ILE A 267 1.88 5.53 7.50
N MET A 268 2.18 5.43 6.21
CA MET A 268 2.71 4.23 5.55
C MET A 268 4.25 4.20 5.48
N LYS A 269 4.93 5.33 5.67
CA LYS A 269 6.40 5.33 5.66
C LYS A 269 6.94 4.53 6.85
N ASP A 270 7.78 3.54 6.56
CA ASP A 270 8.39 2.63 7.55
C ASP A 270 7.38 2.01 8.54
N ALA A 271 6.14 1.79 8.10
CA ALA A 271 5.05 1.29 8.94
C ALA A 271 5.06 -0.23 9.13
N GLY A 272 5.85 -0.95 8.32
CA GLY A 272 5.95 -2.40 8.39
C GLY A 272 4.73 -3.08 7.78
N GLU A 273 4.13 -4.03 8.49
CA GLU A 273 2.95 -4.73 7.96
C GLU A 273 1.70 -3.87 8.00
N ALA A 274 0.92 -4.00 6.93
CA ALA A 274 -0.37 -3.37 6.77
C ALA A 274 -1.44 -4.38 6.39
N ILE A 275 -2.67 -3.99 6.64
CA ILE A 275 -3.84 -4.81 6.38
C ILE A 275 -4.91 -3.89 5.77
N ILE A 276 -5.62 -4.42 4.77
CA ILE A 276 -6.70 -3.70 4.09
C ILE A 276 -8.05 -4.36 4.37
N GLY A 277 -9.02 -3.51 4.70
CA GLY A 277 -10.42 -3.87 4.86
C GLY A 277 -11.27 -3.12 3.83
N LEU A 278 -12.15 -3.84 3.16
CA LEU A 278 -13.08 -3.28 2.17
C LEU A 278 -14.50 -3.64 2.56
N GLY A 279 -15.40 -2.66 2.50
CA GLY A 279 -16.84 -2.88 2.69
C GLY A 279 -17.65 -2.03 1.74
N GLU A 280 -18.75 -2.56 1.24
CA GLU A 280 -19.62 -1.87 0.30
C GLU A 280 -21.09 -2.20 0.62
N ALA A 281 -21.90 -1.16 0.83
CA ALA A 281 -23.31 -1.36 1.15
C ALA A 281 -24.18 -0.28 0.51
N ALA A 282 -25.44 -0.62 0.21
CA ALA A 282 -26.44 0.30 -0.33
C ALA A 282 -27.75 0.23 0.47
N GLY A 283 -28.55 1.29 0.44
CA GLY A 283 -29.83 1.37 1.16
C GLY A 283 -29.72 1.82 2.61
N ALA A 284 -30.69 1.47 3.46
CA ALA A 284 -30.75 1.92 4.85
C ALA A 284 -29.52 1.47 5.66
N ASN A 285 -29.01 2.35 6.52
CA ASN A 285 -27.82 2.12 7.35
C ASN A 285 -26.60 1.62 6.54
N ARG A 286 -26.47 2.04 5.27
CA ARG A 286 -25.37 1.60 4.39
C ARG A 286 -24.00 1.97 4.97
N ALA A 287 -23.86 3.15 5.57
CA ALA A 287 -22.61 3.62 6.16
C ALA A 287 -22.09 2.67 7.27
N LEU A 288 -22.92 2.39 8.28
CA LEU A 288 -22.57 1.45 9.34
C LEU A 288 -22.33 0.02 8.82
N ARG A 289 -23.13 -0.45 7.86
CA ARG A 289 -22.97 -1.80 7.30
C ARG A 289 -21.65 -1.94 6.52
N ALA A 290 -21.35 -0.98 5.65
CA ALA A 290 -20.07 -0.94 4.94
C ALA A 290 -18.90 -0.81 5.93
N ALA A 291 -19.04 -0.03 7.01
CA ALA A 291 -17.98 0.12 8.00
C ALA A 291 -17.73 -1.20 8.75
N LYS A 292 -18.80 -1.91 9.14
CA LYS A 292 -18.72 -3.24 9.75
C LYS A 292 -18.04 -4.24 8.82
N GLU A 293 -18.47 -4.29 7.57
CA GLU A 293 -17.89 -5.17 6.57
C GLU A 293 -16.40 -4.88 6.34
N ALA A 294 -16.02 -3.60 6.28
CA ALA A 294 -14.62 -3.20 6.13
C ALA A 294 -13.75 -3.67 7.30
N VAL A 295 -14.21 -3.55 8.55
CA VAL A 295 -13.45 -3.99 9.74
C VAL A 295 -13.50 -5.50 9.99
N THR A 296 -14.41 -6.23 9.35
CA THR A 296 -14.50 -7.70 9.39
C THR A 296 -14.09 -8.37 8.09
N SER A 297 -13.47 -7.63 7.17
CA SER A 297 -13.16 -8.11 5.83
C SER A 297 -12.26 -9.36 5.89
N PRO A 298 -12.48 -10.41 5.08
CA PRO A 298 -11.64 -11.61 5.03
C PRO A 298 -10.17 -11.34 4.68
N LEU A 299 -9.89 -10.17 4.09
CA LEU A 299 -8.54 -9.69 3.80
C LEU A 299 -7.80 -9.23 5.06
N LEU A 300 -8.49 -9.09 6.19
CA LEU A 300 -7.90 -8.83 7.49
C LEU A 300 -7.42 -10.15 8.13
N GLU A 301 -6.11 -10.40 8.09
CA GLU A 301 -5.52 -11.64 8.57
C GLU A 301 -5.61 -11.80 10.10
N ASN A 302 -6.71 -12.29 10.68
CA ASN A 302 -6.87 -12.58 12.13
C ASN A 302 -6.38 -11.48 13.10
N VAL A 303 -6.14 -10.28 12.60
CA VAL A 303 -5.56 -9.16 13.32
C VAL A 303 -6.69 -8.17 13.49
N ASN A 304 -7.06 -7.99 14.75
CA ASN A 304 -7.98 -6.93 15.12
C ASN A 304 -7.30 -5.58 14.85
N ILE A 305 -7.99 -4.69 14.15
CA ILE A 305 -7.52 -3.33 13.83
C ILE A 305 -7.15 -2.52 15.09
N THR A 306 -7.58 -2.96 16.27
CA THR A 306 -7.23 -2.37 17.58
C THR A 306 -5.73 -2.20 17.82
N GLY A 307 -4.90 -3.09 17.24
CA GLY A 307 -3.44 -3.00 17.40
C GLY A 307 -2.74 -1.99 16.49
N ALA A 308 -3.46 -1.37 15.54
CA ALA A 308 -2.85 -0.49 14.56
C ALA A 308 -2.45 0.86 15.16
N LYS A 309 -1.27 1.37 14.77
CA LYS A 309 -0.78 2.71 15.16
C LYS A 309 -1.08 3.77 14.12
N GLY A 310 -1.35 3.35 12.88
CA GLY A 310 -1.74 4.24 11.79
C GLY A 310 -2.97 3.69 11.08
N LEU A 311 -3.94 4.55 10.82
CA LEU A 311 -5.19 4.20 10.18
C LEU A 311 -5.53 5.20 9.09
N ILE A 312 -5.91 4.66 7.93
CA ILE A 312 -6.44 5.42 6.81
C ILE A 312 -7.84 4.90 6.54
N VAL A 313 -8.82 5.80 6.52
CA VAL A 313 -10.21 5.49 6.20
C VAL A 313 -10.59 6.33 5.00
N ASN A 314 -10.86 5.70 3.87
CA ASN A 314 -11.40 6.39 2.70
C ASN A 314 -12.87 6.03 2.53
N VAL A 315 -13.72 7.04 2.45
CA VAL A 315 -15.15 6.88 2.23
C VAL A 315 -15.49 7.37 0.82
N THR A 316 -15.95 6.46 -0.02
CA THR A 316 -16.34 6.75 -1.39
C THR A 316 -17.85 6.56 -1.54
N GLY A 317 -18.51 7.54 -2.15
CA GLY A 317 -19.94 7.46 -2.46
C GLY A 317 -20.32 8.46 -3.53
N ARG A 318 -21.59 8.45 -3.93
CA ARG A 318 -22.09 9.42 -4.90
C ARG A 318 -22.16 10.82 -4.30
N LYS A 319 -21.75 11.84 -5.06
CA LYS A 319 -21.67 13.22 -4.56
C LYS A 319 -23.00 13.78 -4.04
N SER A 320 -24.10 13.39 -4.68
CA SER A 320 -25.45 13.86 -4.34
C SER A 320 -26.08 13.15 -3.13
N THR A 321 -25.58 11.97 -2.75
CA THR A 321 -26.21 11.15 -1.70
C THR A 321 -25.34 10.95 -0.47
N LEU A 322 -24.02 11.10 -0.57
CA LEU A 322 -23.11 10.94 0.57
C LEU A 322 -23.25 12.10 1.57
N THR A 323 -23.71 11.80 2.78
CA THR A 323 -24.01 12.80 3.81
C THR A 323 -22.93 12.92 4.88
N LEU A 324 -22.85 14.07 5.56
CA LEU A 324 -21.92 14.25 6.70
C LEU A 324 -22.24 13.30 7.87
N SER A 325 -23.53 13.00 8.10
CA SER A 325 -23.95 12.06 9.16
C SER A 325 -23.42 10.65 8.90
N GLU A 326 -23.37 10.21 7.64
CA GLU A 326 -22.79 8.92 7.28
C GLU A 326 -21.27 8.90 7.52
N LEU A 327 -20.57 10.01 7.23
CA LEU A 327 -19.14 10.12 7.52
C LEU A 327 -18.86 10.03 9.03
N ASP A 328 -19.65 10.72 9.85
CA ASP A 328 -19.55 10.68 11.31
C ASP A 328 -19.82 9.28 11.86
N GLU A 329 -20.86 8.59 11.35
CA GLU A 329 -21.18 7.22 11.75
C GLU A 329 -20.05 6.24 11.43
N VAL A 330 -19.43 6.35 10.25
CA VAL A 330 -18.28 5.53 9.85
C VAL A 330 -17.08 5.78 10.77
N MET A 331 -16.73 7.04 10.99
CA MET A 331 -15.58 7.41 11.82
C MET A 331 -15.79 7.04 13.28
N GLY A 332 -17.00 7.21 13.81
CA GLY A 332 -17.37 6.78 15.16
C GLY A 332 -17.26 5.26 15.33
N HIS A 333 -17.74 4.48 14.35
CA HIS A 333 -17.69 3.02 14.42
C HIS A 333 -16.27 2.46 14.31
N ILE A 334 -15.47 2.96 13.37
CA ILE A 334 -14.10 2.50 13.15
C ILE A 334 -13.18 3.02 14.27
N GLY A 335 -13.31 4.31 14.63
CA GLY A 335 -12.50 4.93 15.68
C GLY A 335 -12.65 4.27 17.05
N ALA A 336 -13.85 3.75 17.38
CA ALA A 336 -14.08 3.00 18.62
C ALA A 336 -13.31 1.67 18.71
N GLN A 337 -12.82 1.14 17.58
CA GLN A 337 -12.12 -0.15 17.52
C GLN A 337 -10.61 -0.02 17.46
N VAL A 338 -10.07 1.18 17.30
CA VAL A 338 -8.64 1.46 17.11
C VAL A 338 -8.06 2.09 18.38
N SER A 339 -6.75 1.93 18.59
CA SER A 339 -6.05 2.54 19.72
C SER A 339 -6.29 4.07 19.77
N PRO A 340 -6.57 4.66 20.95
CA PRO A 340 -6.71 6.11 21.10
C PRO A 340 -5.47 6.91 20.68
N GLU A 341 -4.30 6.29 20.69
CA GLU A 341 -3.03 6.88 20.27
C GLU A 341 -2.76 6.72 18.77
N ALA A 342 -3.62 6.00 18.05
CA ALA A 342 -3.43 5.76 16.63
C ALA A 342 -3.59 7.06 15.84
N LYS A 343 -2.70 7.26 14.88
CA LYS A 343 -2.82 8.37 13.93
C LYS A 343 -3.86 8.00 12.89
N VAL A 344 -4.99 8.70 12.89
CA VAL A 344 -6.09 8.47 11.96
C VAL A 344 -6.12 9.54 10.88
N LYS A 345 -6.20 9.11 9.62
CA LYS A 345 -6.42 9.96 8.45
C LYS A 345 -7.69 9.53 7.74
N MET A 346 -8.53 10.49 7.39
CA MET A 346 -9.79 10.27 6.71
C MET A 346 -9.76 10.95 5.34
N GLY A 347 -10.05 10.18 4.30
CA GLY A 347 -10.31 10.66 2.95
C GLY A 347 -11.80 10.56 2.61
N LYS A 348 -12.24 11.42 1.69
CA LYS A 348 -13.58 11.34 1.08
C LYS A 348 -13.48 11.53 -0.41
N ALA A 349 -13.84 10.50 -1.17
CA ALA A 349 -13.85 10.51 -2.62
C ALA A 349 -15.29 10.42 -3.18
N TYR A 350 -15.45 10.82 -4.44
CA TYR A 350 -16.72 10.67 -5.15
C TYR A 350 -16.59 9.71 -6.31
N ASP A 351 -17.54 8.79 -6.42
CA ASP A 351 -17.65 7.86 -7.54
C ASP A 351 -19.13 7.76 -7.94
N GLU A 352 -19.44 8.28 -9.13
CA GLU A 352 -20.80 8.26 -9.67
C GLU A 352 -21.24 6.85 -10.10
N SER A 353 -20.30 5.93 -10.34
CA SER A 353 -20.61 4.54 -10.72
C SER A 353 -21.20 3.72 -9.57
N LEU A 354 -21.03 4.17 -8.31
CA LEU A 354 -21.55 3.50 -7.12
C LEU A 354 -23.07 3.62 -6.96
N GLY A 355 -23.74 4.54 -7.67
CA GLY A 355 -25.17 4.77 -7.52
C GLY A 355 -25.55 5.09 -6.06
N GLU A 356 -26.33 4.22 -5.43
CA GLU A 356 -26.78 4.35 -4.03
C GLU A 356 -25.87 3.62 -3.02
N ALA A 357 -24.77 3.03 -3.47
CA ALA A 357 -23.80 2.39 -2.59
C ALA A 357 -22.82 3.39 -1.96
N ILE A 358 -22.30 3.02 -0.79
CA ILE A 358 -21.13 3.61 -0.17
C ILE A 358 -20.07 2.51 -0.07
N ARG A 359 -18.83 2.85 -0.44
CA ARG A 359 -17.65 1.99 -0.31
C ARG A 359 -16.72 2.58 0.75
N ILE A 360 -16.25 1.74 1.65
CA ILE A 360 -15.31 2.11 2.71
C ILE A 360 -14.06 1.26 2.58
N THR A 361 -12.93 1.93 2.48
CA THR A 361 -11.60 1.32 2.48
C THR A 361 -10.91 1.68 3.78
N VAL A 362 -10.45 0.68 4.51
CA VAL A 362 -9.67 0.83 5.74
C VAL A 362 -8.28 0.26 5.50
N ILE A 363 -7.23 1.05 5.70
CA ILE A 363 -5.85 0.58 5.67
C ILE A 363 -5.28 0.81 7.06
N ALA A 364 -4.96 -0.29 7.74
CA ALA A 364 -4.39 -0.29 9.08
C ALA A 364 -2.91 -0.66 8.99
N THR A 365 -2.05 0.05 9.73
CA THR A 365 -0.59 -0.09 9.66
C THR A 365 0.04 0.03 11.06
N GLY A 366 1.33 -0.34 11.16
CA GLY A 366 2.09 -0.14 12.40
C GLY A 366 1.67 -1.09 13.52
N PHE A 367 1.19 -2.28 13.17
CA PHE A 367 0.87 -3.32 14.14
C PHE A 367 2.11 -3.68 14.98
N PRO A 368 1.94 -3.94 16.29
CA PRO A 368 3.03 -4.46 17.09
C PRO A 368 3.56 -5.74 16.45
N PRO A 369 4.89 -5.96 16.44
CA PRO A 369 5.46 -7.18 15.90
C PRO A 369 4.80 -8.35 16.61
N GLN A 370 4.11 -9.21 15.84
CA GLN A 370 3.57 -10.44 16.39
C GLN A 370 4.76 -11.20 16.98
N ARG A 371 4.85 -11.27 18.31
CA ARG A 371 5.69 -12.26 18.98
C ARG A 371 5.14 -13.59 18.52
N GLY A 372 5.80 -14.18 17.53
CA GLY A 372 5.30 -15.34 16.80
C GLY A 372 4.67 -16.34 17.76
N GLY A 373 3.39 -16.65 17.52
CA GLY A 373 2.71 -17.81 18.08
C GLY A 373 3.34 -19.09 17.53
N ARG A 374 4.61 -19.33 17.87
CA ARG A 374 5.32 -20.60 17.78
C ARG A 374 5.94 -20.86 19.14
N GLY A 375 5.05 -21.08 20.11
CA GLY A 375 5.38 -21.39 21.50
C GLY A 375 4.44 -22.40 22.15
N LEU A 376 3.67 -23.17 21.37
CA LEU A 376 2.78 -24.22 21.87
C LEU A 376 3.15 -25.59 21.28
N LEU A 377 4.45 -25.93 21.32
CA LEU A 377 4.93 -27.31 21.21
C LEU A 377 6.12 -27.59 22.16
N ARG A 378 6.34 -26.76 23.19
CA ARG A 378 7.50 -26.95 24.08
C ARG A 378 7.28 -26.65 25.58
N ALA A 379 6.05 -26.74 26.05
CA ALA A 379 5.74 -26.69 27.49
C ALA A 379 4.72 -27.78 27.84
N GLY A 380 5.18 -29.04 27.86
CA GLY A 380 4.31 -30.17 28.17
C GLY A 380 5.02 -31.51 28.16
N LEU A 381 6.28 -31.59 28.57
CA LEU A 381 6.95 -32.86 28.88
C LEU A 381 8.13 -32.60 29.81
N ARG A 382 7.84 -32.52 31.11
CA ARG A 382 8.75 -32.97 32.18
C ARG A 382 8.04 -33.02 33.52
N SER A 383 7.47 -34.19 33.82
CA SER A 383 7.58 -34.96 35.08
C SER A 383 6.51 -36.07 35.03
N GLY A 384 6.77 -37.37 35.01
CA GLY A 384 8.00 -38.15 35.12
C GLY A 384 7.74 -39.63 34.77
N LEU A 385 8.79 -40.46 34.91
CA LEU A 385 8.87 -41.93 34.72
C LEU A 385 8.80 -42.39 33.24
N LEU A 386 9.68 -43.23 32.69
CA LEU A 386 10.65 -44.21 33.21
C LEU A 386 11.77 -44.43 32.16
N ALA A 387 12.87 -45.00 32.65
CA ALA A 387 14.17 -45.15 32.01
C ALA A 387 14.22 -45.96 30.69
N ALA A 388 15.06 -45.51 29.75
CA ALA A 388 15.84 -46.40 28.89
C ALA A 388 17.17 -45.72 28.52
N ARG A 389 18.27 -46.37 28.91
CA ARG A 389 19.65 -45.93 28.67
C ARG A 389 19.96 -45.88 27.16
N TYR A 390 20.64 -44.82 26.75
CA TYR A 390 21.31 -44.71 25.45
C TYR A 390 22.60 -45.54 25.46
N MET A 391 22.82 -46.39 24.45
CA MET A 391 24.04 -47.14 24.22
C MET A 391 24.57 -46.77 22.82
N PRO A 392 25.89 -46.51 22.64
CA PRO A 392 26.45 -46.08 21.36
C PRO A 392 26.47 -47.20 20.32
N PRO A 393 26.45 -46.89 19.01
CA PRO A 393 26.43 -47.88 17.95
C PRO A 393 27.83 -48.44 17.70
N GLY A 394 28.05 -49.68 18.11
CA GLY A 394 29.25 -50.46 17.80
C GLY A 394 29.09 -51.90 18.27
N ALA A 395 29.23 -52.85 17.34
CA ALA A 395 29.15 -54.31 17.49
C ALA A 395 27.74 -54.94 17.47
N GLY A 396 27.25 -55.22 16.26
CA GLY A 396 26.27 -56.29 15.98
C GLY A 396 26.94 -57.44 15.20
N PRO A 397 26.52 -58.70 15.38
CA PRO A 397 27.19 -59.88 14.85
C PRO A 397 26.98 -60.06 13.33
N ARG A 398 27.97 -60.69 12.69
CA ARG A 398 27.97 -61.07 11.26
C ARG A 398 26.77 -61.96 10.92
N PRO A 399 26.12 -61.80 9.75
CA PRO A 399 25.17 -62.79 9.27
C PRO A 399 25.90 -64.02 8.69
N GLU A 400 25.45 -65.21 9.10
CA GLU A 400 25.88 -66.50 8.56
C GLU A 400 25.55 -66.66 7.07
N ALA A 401 26.37 -67.45 6.39
CA ALA A 401 26.32 -67.71 4.96
C ALA A 401 25.06 -68.49 4.53
N ARG A 402 24.47 -68.10 3.39
CA ARG A 402 23.49 -68.92 2.66
C ARG A 402 24.19 -70.09 1.95
N PRO A 403 23.57 -71.29 1.89
CA PRO A 403 24.05 -72.36 1.02
C PRO A 403 23.74 -72.05 -0.47
N PRO A 404 24.50 -72.60 -1.43
CA PRO A 404 24.39 -72.26 -2.84
C PRO A 404 23.31 -73.10 -3.54
N GLY A 405 22.46 -72.46 -4.34
CA GLY A 405 21.57 -73.18 -5.26
C GLY A 405 20.32 -72.42 -5.66
N MET A 406 20.43 -71.50 -6.63
CA MET A 406 19.47 -71.29 -7.73
C MET A 406 19.83 -69.97 -8.45
N VAL A 407 20.18 -70.08 -9.72
CA VAL A 407 20.46 -68.96 -10.62
C VAL A 407 19.13 -68.33 -11.02
N ALA A 408 18.91 -67.05 -10.69
CA ALA A 408 17.76 -66.29 -11.16
C ALA A 408 17.92 -66.02 -12.67
N THR A 409 16.94 -66.43 -13.47
CA THR A 409 16.91 -66.20 -14.91
C THR A 409 16.36 -64.80 -15.24
N HIS A 410 16.62 -64.35 -16.48
CA HIS A 410 16.37 -62.98 -16.98
C HIS A 410 14.88 -62.53 -16.98
N GLU A 411 13.94 -63.37 -16.56
CA GLU A 411 12.51 -63.04 -16.48
C GLU A 411 12.08 -62.41 -15.14
N ASP A 412 12.93 -62.41 -14.12
CA ASP A 412 12.61 -61.86 -12.79
C ASP A 412 12.73 -60.33 -12.68
N TRP A 413 13.02 -59.62 -13.76
CA TRP A 413 13.18 -58.14 -13.75
C TRP A 413 11.97 -57.36 -14.29
N VAL A 414 10.94 -58.05 -14.82
CA VAL A 414 9.79 -57.39 -15.47
C VAL A 414 8.62 -57.10 -14.52
N LYS A 415 8.67 -57.53 -13.24
CA LYS A 415 7.58 -57.31 -12.26
C LYS A 415 7.94 -56.27 -11.18
N PRO A 416 7.12 -55.23 -10.95
CA PRO A 416 7.33 -54.24 -9.89
C PRO A 416 7.42 -54.85 -8.49
N ALA A 417 8.27 -54.27 -7.63
CA ALA A 417 8.68 -54.82 -6.34
C ALA A 417 7.53 -55.12 -5.36
N PHE A 418 6.42 -54.37 -5.43
CA PHE A 418 5.28 -54.52 -4.51
C PHE A 418 4.45 -55.79 -4.73
N LEU A 419 4.59 -56.47 -5.87
CA LEU A 419 3.92 -57.75 -6.15
C LEU A 419 4.74 -58.98 -5.71
N ARG A 420 5.97 -58.79 -5.20
CA ARG A 420 6.86 -59.89 -4.76
C ARG A 420 6.67 -60.29 -3.30
N LEU A 421 5.84 -59.57 -2.54
CA LEU A 421 5.60 -59.82 -1.11
C LEU A 421 4.12 -60.16 -0.85
N LYS A 422 3.72 -61.39 -1.21
CA LYS A 422 2.51 -62.02 -0.66
C LYS A 422 2.82 -63.47 -0.30
N THR A 423 3.31 -63.68 0.92
CA THR A 423 3.07 -64.88 1.74
C THR A 423 3.77 -64.71 3.09
N ARG A 424 3.17 -63.92 3.99
CA ARG A 424 3.31 -64.16 5.42
C ARG A 424 1.92 -64.15 6.04
N LYS A 425 1.39 -65.35 6.30
CA LYS A 425 0.16 -65.56 7.06
C LYS A 425 0.37 -65.00 8.48
N LEU A 426 -0.58 -64.19 8.93
CA LEU A 426 -0.72 -63.79 10.33
C LEU A 426 -1.03 -65.04 11.17
N LYS A 427 -0.29 -65.21 12.26
CA LYS A 427 -0.67 -66.01 13.43
C LYS A 427 -0.59 -65.09 14.64
#